data_AF-A0A7J6FQ52-F1
#
_entry.id   AF-A0A7J6FQ52-F1
#
_cell.length_a   1.000
_cell.length_b   1.000
_cell.length_c   1.000
_cell.angle_alpha   90.00
_cell.angle_beta   90.00
_cell.angle_gamma   90.00
#
_symmetry.space_group_name_H-M   'P 1'
#
loop_
_entity.id
_entity.type
_entity.pdbx_description
1 polymer ?
#
loop_
_entity_poly.entity_id
_entity_poly.type
_entity_poly.pdbx_seq_one_letter_code
_entity_poly.pdbx_strand_id
1 'polypeptide(L)'
;MIGADSEVLIIDNSEASIWPQKHEEVFVGLMEEEVLKGNRNTTTFTKQSWKHIKEELCAQVKRSYTNLQLRNNYNLLRQKHKDFKSLLKETSIGYSEVTGQVTAPDKVWDRLIRVNNPSIDLDNNDDDDAMSKSPSVRNQESSFDEDGRKRRDKSTGTTSSRSAKKAKFSLALAETLTVYNETAKRKIDLYENSMTLTKHHLLDECIEALNQIDGISGEVYAKAIEKFESELTLLTLSAMDHHHQHCSESPQTLSPPPPSSTDDTTTTITTPTCCKCGATAAFNAPPPWSEISPPNYRPIRAPAINLPPNQSQQAIILTPVPQAQRVPIETPPFQFQTPSKRIQSPEDIRRFHESFSGKNFLGFIVALSESVRGRKISDPVHHQSPITDSIVSILETLIQWVDEIPPTQMKSRYGNVSYRVWQERLVENSENLMLRFLPDDLRSSTVEIVPYFTDSFGNSSRIDYGTGHETNFAAWLYCLARLGLIKEEDYDSVVIRIFVKYMALMRKLQTVYCLEPAGSHGVWGLDDYHFLPYIFGSSQLINHKYMKPKSIHNEDILENFSHEYLYLSCIAFVKKVKKGPFSEHSPLLDDISGVPNWNKVNSGLLKMYKVEVLEKVPIMQHFIFGSLIKW
;
A
#
# COMPACT_ATOMS: atom_id res chain seq x y z
N MET A 1 -6.02 49.84 -35.93
CA MET A 1 -6.69 49.05 -36.98
C MET A 1 -6.41 47.59 -36.71
N ILE A 2 -7.43 46.73 -36.76
CA ILE A 2 -7.36 45.25 -36.87
C ILE A 2 -6.43 44.59 -35.81
N GLY A 3 -6.93 44.03 -34.70
CA GLY A 3 -8.20 43.32 -34.56
C GLY A 3 -8.01 41.86 -35.00
N ALA A 4 -7.24 41.08 -34.23
CA ALA A 4 -7.08 39.66 -34.47
C ALA A 4 -8.32 38.91 -33.97
N ASP A 5 -9.37 38.90 -34.78
CA ASP A 5 -10.55 38.07 -34.55
C ASP A 5 -10.13 36.60 -34.49
N SER A 6 -10.36 35.97 -33.33
CA SER A 6 -10.15 34.54 -33.16
C SER A 6 -11.28 33.80 -33.86
N GLU A 7 -11.14 33.58 -35.17
CA GLU A 7 -12.15 33.04 -36.07
C GLU A 7 -12.73 31.71 -35.55
N VAL A 8 -13.99 31.74 -35.10
CA VAL A 8 -14.69 30.57 -34.56
C VAL A 8 -15.27 29.77 -35.71
N LEU A 9 -14.66 28.62 -36.01
CA LEU A 9 -15.15 27.71 -37.04
C LEU A 9 -16.55 27.18 -36.68
N ILE A 10 -17.52 27.47 -37.56
CA ILE A 10 -18.90 26.97 -37.51
C ILE A 10 -19.00 25.79 -38.48
N ILE A 11 -19.39 24.62 -37.97
CA ILE A 11 -19.52 23.39 -38.77
C ILE A 11 -21.00 23.08 -39.04
N ASP A 12 -21.35 22.96 -40.31
CA ASP A 12 -22.67 22.53 -40.78
C ASP A 12 -22.92 21.04 -40.48
N ASN A 13 -24.19 20.61 -40.51
CA ASN A 13 -24.66 19.30 -40.09
C ASN A 13 -24.14 18.11 -40.93
N SER A 14 -23.29 18.33 -41.94
CA SER A 14 -22.74 17.28 -42.81
C SER A 14 -21.52 16.54 -42.22
N GLU A 15 -20.69 17.18 -41.39
CA GLU A 15 -19.52 16.54 -40.74
C GLU A 15 -19.86 15.83 -39.41
N ALA A 16 -21.05 15.25 -39.31
CA ALA A 16 -21.57 14.65 -38.09
C ALA A 16 -20.96 13.25 -37.80
N SER A 17 -19.66 13.17 -37.50
CA SER A 17 -19.06 11.92 -36.95
C SER A 17 -17.84 12.08 -36.03
N ILE A 18 -16.98 13.11 -36.20
CA ILE A 18 -15.67 13.15 -35.51
C ILE A 18 -15.59 14.31 -34.51
N TRP A 19 -15.74 14.00 -33.23
CA TRP A 19 -15.30 14.87 -32.14
C TRP A 19 -13.83 14.58 -31.83
N PRO A 20 -12.93 15.58 -31.87
CA PRO A 20 -11.54 15.39 -31.44
C PRO A 20 -11.49 15.00 -29.95
N GLN A 21 -10.62 14.06 -29.59
CA GLN A 21 -10.53 13.54 -28.20
C GLN A 21 -10.41 14.67 -27.16
N LYS A 22 -9.53 15.65 -27.39
CA LYS A 22 -9.36 16.83 -26.53
C LYS A 22 -10.64 17.65 -26.33
N HIS A 23 -11.55 17.66 -27.30
CA HIS A 23 -12.83 18.35 -27.21
C HIS A 23 -13.87 17.52 -26.46
N GLU A 24 -13.81 16.18 -26.57
CA GLU A 24 -14.61 15.25 -25.76
C GLU A 24 -14.18 15.32 -24.28
N GLU A 25 -12.87 15.40 -23.99
CA GLU A 25 -12.31 15.59 -22.65
C GLU A 25 -12.77 16.89 -21.98
N VAL A 26 -12.64 18.04 -22.66
CA VAL A 26 -13.14 19.34 -22.16
C VAL A 26 -14.65 19.31 -21.94
N PHE A 27 -15.41 18.72 -22.86
CA PHE A 27 -16.87 18.59 -22.72
C PHE A 27 -17.27 17.72 -21.53
N VAL A 28 -16.52 16.65 -21.24
CA VAL A 28 -16.73 15.81 -20.04
C VAL A 28 -16.41 16.59 -18.75
N GLY A 29 -15.30 17.34 -18.70
CA GLY A 29 -14.95 18.15 -17.53
C GLY A 29 -16.00 19.24 -17.21
N LEU A 30 -16.51 19.95 -18.22
CA LEU A 30 -17.59 20.92 -18.04
C LEU A 30 -18.91 20.29 -17.58
N MET A 31 -19.19 19.06 -18.01
CA MET A 31 -20.33 18.30 -17.51
C MET A 31 -20.15 17.85 -16.07
N GLU A 32 -18.95 17.47 -15.66
CA GLU A 32 -18.61 17.13 -14.27
C GLU A 32 -18.76 18.34 -13.35
N GLU A 33 -18.25 19.50 -13.75
CA GLU A 33 -18.37 20.76 -13.01
C GLU A 33 -19.85 21.13 -12.74
N GLU A 34 -20.72 21.02 -13.74
CA GLU A 34 -22.16 21.25 -13.58
C GLU A 34 -22.88 20.18 -12.73
N VAL A 35 -22.34 18.96 -12.64
CA VAL A 35 -22.81 17.95 -11.67
C VAL A 35 -22.39 18.32 -10.26
N LEU A 36 -21.14 18.75 -10.05
CA LEU A 36 -20.61 19.16 -8.73
C LEU A 36 -21.34 20.39 -8.17
N LYS A 37 -21.78 21.32 -9.03
CA LYS A 37 -22.67 22.45 -8.68
C LYS A 37 -24.11 22.02 -8.34
N GLY A 38 -24.47 20.74 -8.51
CA GLY A 38 -25.82 20.22 -8.28
C GLY A 38 -26.81 20.49 -9.42
N ASN A 39 -26.37 21.04 -10.56
CA ASN A 39 -27.25 21.49 -11.65
C ASN A 39 -27.73 20.34 -12.58
N ARG A 40 -27.73 19.12 -12.06
CA ARG A 40 -28.22 17.90 -12.71
C ARG A 40 -29.17 17.15 -11.77
N ASN A 41 -30.31 17.77 -11.49
CA ASN A 41 -31.34 17.28 -10.57
C ASN A 41 -32.06 15.98 -11.00
N THR A 42 -31.82 15.50 -12.23
CA THR A 42 -32.44 14.31 -12.83
C THR A 42 -31.43 13.61 -13.76
N THR A 43 -31.87 12.79 -14.73
CA THR A 43 -30.93 12.16 -15.68
C THR A 43 -30.29 13.14 -16.68
N THR A 44 -30.74 14.40 -16.73
CA THR A 44 -30.31 15.46 -17.66
C THR A 44 -29.92 16.76 -16.95
N PHE A 45 -29.03 17.55 -17.57
CA PHE A 45 -28.69 18.91 -17.11
C PHE A 45 -29.83 19.92 -17.32
N THR A 46 -29.85 20.99 -16.51
CA THR A 46 -30.80 22.11 -16.69
C THR A 46 -30.54 22.88 -17.99
N LYS A 47 -31.53 23.68 -18.43
CA LYS A 47 -31.38 24.57 -19.59
C LYS A 47 -30.25 25.61 -19.40
N GLN A 48 -30.02 26.04 -18.15
CA GLN A 48 -28.96 27.00 -17.81
C GLN A 48 -27.57 26.35 -17.88
N SER A 49 -27.41 25.14 -17.34
CA SER A 49 -26.17 24.35 -17.48
C SER A 49 -25.86 24.00 -18.92
N TRP A 50 -26.85 23.60 -19.73
CA TRP A 50 -26.64 23.36 -21.16
C TRP A 50 -26.17 24.61 -21.92
N LYS A 51 -26.63 25.79 -21.49
CA LYS A 51 -26.15 27.07 -22.04
C LYS A 51 -24.69 27.32 -21.61
N HIS A 52 -24.39 27.20 -20.32
CA HIS A 52 -23.04 27.37 -19.76
C HIS A 52 -22.02 26.41 -20.41
N ILE A 53 -22.28 25.10 -20.41
CA ILE A 53 -21.41 24.08 -21.03
C ILE A 53 -21.16 24.39 -22.51
N LYS A 54 -22.17 24.87 -23.25
CA LYS A 54 -22.00 25.24 -24.67
C LYS A 54 -21.10 26.46 -24.85
N GLU A 55 -21.34 27.51 -24.08
CA GLU A 55 -20.60 28.77 -24.17
C GLU A 55 -19.14 28.57 -23.77
N GLU A 56 -18.91 27.86 -22.67
CA GLU A 56 -17.58 27.59 -22.14
C GLU A 56 -16.78 26.59 -23.00
N LEU A 57 -17.43 25.54 -23.53
CA LEU A 57 -16.78 24.65 -24.52
C LEU A 57 -16.35 25.45 -25.75
N CYS A 58 -17.23 26.32 -26.27
CA CYS A 58 -16.91 27.15 -27.43
C CYS A 58 -15.74 28.12 -27.16
N ALA A 59 -15.62 28.64 -25.94
CA ALA A 59 -14.51 29.49 -25.52
C ALA A 59 -13.20 28.69 -25.42
N GLN A 60 -13.20 27.53 -24.76
CA GLN A 60 -11.99 26.75 -24.49
C GLN A 60 -11.45 26.03 -25.73
N VAL A 61 -12.31 25.45 -26.60
CA VAL A 61 -11.88 24.75 -27.81
C VAL A 61 -11.99 25.58 -29.10
N LYS A 62 -12.38 26.86 -28.99
CA LYS A 62 -12.53 27.82 -30.11
C LYS A 62 -13.39 27.31 -31.29
N ARG A 63 -14.30 26.37 -31.03
CA ARG A 63 -15.12 25.68 -32.04
C ARG A 63 -16.57 25.65 -31.59
N SER A 64 -17.48 26.14 -32.44
CA SER A 64 -18.90 26.23 -32.11
C SER A 64 -19.63 24.92 -32.40
N TYR A 65 -20.43 24.45 -31.45
CA TYR A 65 -21.25 23.25 -31.57
C TYR A 65 -22.75 23.58 -31.52
N THR A 66 -23.53 22.91 -32.37
CA THR A 66 -25.00 23.00 -32.32
C THR A 66 -25.54 22.29 -31.07
N ASN A 67 -26.72 22.71 -30.60
CA ASN A 67 -27.39 22.03 -29.48
C ASN A 67 -27.70 20.56 -29.80
N LEU A 68 -27.81 20.20 -31.08
CA LEU A 68 -28.03 18.83 -31.53
C LEU A 68 -26.73 18.01 -31.46
N GLN A 69 -25.60 18.55 -31.93
CA GLN A 69 -24.27 17.91 -31.82
C GLN A 69 -23.91 17.64 -30.34
N LEU A 70 -24.12 18.61 -29.44
CA LEU A 70 -23.89 18.46 -27.99
C LEU A 70 -24.74 17.35 -27.38
N ARG A 71 -26.04 17.30 -27.70
CA ARG A 71 -26.96 16.25 -27.21
C ARG A 71 -26.62 14.88 -27.78
N ASN A 72 -26.23 14.80 -29.05
CA ASN A 72 -25.83 13.56 -29.69
C ASN A 72 -24.55 13.02 -29.05
N ASN A 73 -23.54 13.87 -28.81
CA ASN A 73 -22.31 13.43 -28.15
C ASN A 73 -22.55 13.04 -26.68
N TYR A 74 -23.36 13.78 -25.94
CA TYR A 74 -23.79 13.38 -24.59
C TYR A 74 -24.47 12.01 -24.55
N ASN A 75 -25.36 11.73 -25.50
CA ASN A 75 -26.03 10.44 -25.62
C ASN A 75 -25.04 9.32 -26.00
N LEU A 76 -24.07 9.60 -26.86
CA LEU A 76 -23.01 8.68 -27.25
C LEU A 76 -22.09 8.35 -26.06
N LEU A 77 -21.58 9.36 -25.35
CA LEU A 77 -20.81 9.19 -24.10
C LEU A 77 -21.58 8.40 -23.04
N ARG A 78 -22.87 8.71 -22.85
CA ARG A 78 -23.74 7.97 -21.93
C ARG A 78 -23.93 6.51 -22.34
N GLN A 79 -23.92 6.21 -23.64
CA GLN A 79 -23.98 4.86 -24.17
C GLN A 79 -22.63 4.13 -23.99
N LYS A 80 -21.50 4.75 -24.38
CA LYS A 80 -20.11 4.27 -24.10
C LYS A 80 -19.96 3.88 -22.62
N HIS A 81 -20.32 4.77 -21.69
CA HIS A 81 -20.24 4.52 -20.25
C HIS A 81 -21.21 3.40 -19.78
N LYS A 82 -22.41 3.30 -20.35
CA LYS A 82 -23.35 2.21 -20.03
C LYS A 82 -22.79 0.85 -20.47
N ASP A 83 -22.14 0.80 -21.62
CA ASP A 83 -21.59 -0.42 -22.20
C ASP A 83 -20.31 -0.82 -21.45
N PHE A 84 -19.43 0.13 -21.11
CA PHE A 84 -18.31 -0.06 -20.18
C PHE A 84 -18.78 -0.57 -18.79
N LYS A 85 -19.83 0.04 -18.21
CA LYS A 85 -20.43 -0.43 -16.94
C LYS A 85 -21.15 -1.78 -17.07
N SER A 86 -21.42 -2.25 -18.29
CA SER A 86 -21.87 -3.62 -18.54
C SER A 86 -20.69 -4.59 -18.70
N LEU A 87 -19.58 -4.14 -19.28
CA LEU A 87 -18.32 -4.89 -19.43
C LEU A 87 -17.74 -5.26 -18.05
N LEU A 88 -17.69 -4.30 -17.13
CA LEU A 88 -17.21 -4.49 -15.75
C LEU A 88 -18.06 -5.46 -14.90
N LYS A 89 -19.17 -5.99 -15.43
CA LYS A 89 -19.96 -7.06 -14.78
C LYS A 89 -19.50 -8.47 -15.14
N GLU A 90 -18.71 -8.63 -16.20
CA GLU A 90 -18.07 -9.92 -16.48
C GLU A 90 -16.85 -10.09 -15.56
N THR A 91 -16.88 -11.12 -14.72
CA THR A 91 -15.97 -11.37 -13.59
C THR A 91 -14.50 -11.65 -13.96
N SER A 92 -14.12 -11.43 -15.22
CA SER A 92 -12.82 -11.76 -15.80
C SER A 92 -12.10 -10.55 -16.41
N ILE A 93 -12.73 -9.36 -16.40
CA ILE A 93 -12.19 -8.13 -16.98
C ILE A 93 -11.93 -7.14 -15.85
N GLY A 94 -10.65 -6.80 -15.64
CA GLY A 94 -10.20 -5.75 -14.74
C GLY A 94 -10.05 -4.41 -15.45
N TYR A 95 -10.11 -3.31 -14.71
CA TYR A 95 -9.82 -1.96 -15.19
C TYR A 95 -8.93 -1.27 -14.17
N SER A 96 -7.86 -0.64 -14.65
CA SER A 96 -6.94 0.15 -13.84
C SER A 96 -7.27 1.63 -14.01
N GLU A 97 -7.82 2.26 -12.97
CA GLU A 97 -8.12 3.70 -12.97
C GLU A 97 -6.85 4.56 -13.12
N VAL A 98 -5.70 4.07 -12.65
CA VAL A 98 -4.41 4.77 -12.68
C VAL A 98 -3.78 4.77 -14.08
N THR A 99 -3.94 3.69 -14.86
CA THR A 99 -3.35 3.56 -16.20
C THR A 99 -4.37 3.65 -17.34
N GLY A 100 -5.67 3.72 -17.01
CA GLY A 100 -6.79 3.57 -17.95
C GLY A 100 -6.93 2.15 -18.53
N GLN A 101 -6.05 1.22 -18.18
CA GLN A 101 -5.91 -0.04 -18.92
C GLN A 101 -6.99 -1.04 -18.54
N VAL A 102 -7.72 -1.54 -19.55
CA VAL A 102 -8.57 -2.72 -19.42
C VAL A 102 -7.68 -3.96 -19.53
N THR A 103 -7.77 -4.87 -18.56
CA THR A 103 -7.00 -6.10 -18.48
C THR A 103 -7.92 -7.30 -18.46
N ALA A 104 -7.60 -8.34 -19.23
CA ALA A 104 -8.32 -9.60 -19.21
C ALA A 104 -7.33 -10.75 -19.52
N PRO A 105 -7.60 -11.99 -19.07
CA PRO A 105 -6.80 -13.15 -19.47
C PRO A 105 -6.88 -13.40 -20.97
N ASP A 106 -5.83 -13.94 -21.59
CA ASP A 106 -5.76 -14.16 -23.04
C ASP A 106 -6.93 -15.02 -23.56
N LYS A 107 -7.37 -16.02 -22.79
CA LYS A 107 -8.55 -16.85 -23.12
C LYS A 107 -9.88 -16.08 -23.17
N VAL A 108 -9.94 -14.90 -22.54
CA VAL A 108 -11.07 -13.96 -22.58
C VAL A 108 -10.93 -13.04 -23.78
N TRP A 109 -9.72 -12.54 -24.06
CA TRP A 109 -9.43 -11.84 -25.33
C TRP A 109 -9.74 -12.73 -26.54
N ASP A 110 -9.22 -13.95 -26.60
CA ASP A 110 -9.53 -14.96 -27.62
C ASP A 110 -11.03 -15.19 -27.76
N ARG A 111 -11.79 -15.24 -26.66
CA ARG A 111 -13.24 -15.44 -26.71
C ARG A 111 -13.96 -14.22 -27.28
N LEU A 112 -13.51 -13.01 -26.96
CA LEU A 112 -14.06 -11.76 -27.50
C LEU A 112 -13.67 -11.56 -28.98
N ILE A 113 -12.47 -12.00 -29.37
CA ILE A 113 -11.91 -11.89 -30.73
C ILE A 113 -12.46 -12.99 -31.67
N ARG A 114 -12.60 -14.24 -31.22
CA ARG A 114 -13.18 -15.35 -32.01
C ARG A 114 -14.66 -15.14 -32.35
N VAL A 115 -15.39 -14.34 -31.58
CA VAL A 115 -16.75 -13.88 -31.93
C VAL A 115 -16.75 -12.91 -33.12
N ASN A 116 -15.57 -12.40 -33.52
CA ASN A 116 -15.42 -11.26 -34.42
C ASN A 116 -14.76 -11.60 -35.78
N ASN A 117 -14.24 -12.82 -36.02
CA ASN A 117 -13.67 -13.20 -37.34
C ASN A 117 -13.69 -14.73 -37.61
N PRO A 118 -14.64 -15.27 -38.41
CA PRO A 118 -14.81 -16.72 -38.61
C PRO A 118 -13.91 -17.39 -39.67
N SER A 119 -12.84 -16.75 -40.15
CA SER A 119 -12.22 -17.07 -41.44
C SER A 119 -10.71 -17.36 -41.40
N ILE A 120 -10.17 -17.90 -40.31
CA ILE A 120 -8.76 -18.34 -40.22
C ILE A 120 -8.72 -19.72 -39.56
N ASP A 121 -8.78 -20.77 -40.40
CA ASP A 121 -8.42 -22.17 -40.09
C ASP A 121 -8.06 -22.87 -41.42
N LEU A 122 -6.87 -22.55 -41.94
CA LEU A 122 -6.03 -23.27 -42.92
C LEU A 122 -4.60 -22.75 -42.63
N ASP A 123 -3.56 -23.52 -42.31
CA ASP A 123 -3.38 -24.98 -42.30
C ASP A 123 -2.65 -25.43 -41.01
N ASN A 124 -2.51 -26.75 -40.85
CA ASN A 124 -1.61 -27.54 -39.97
C ASN A 124 -2.35 -28.53 -39.04
N ASN A 125 -2.77 -29.64 -39.63
CA ASN A 125 -2.83 -30.94 -38.96
C ASN A 125 -2.31 -31.98 -39.96
N ASP A 126 -1.03 -32.33 -39.85
CA ASP A 126 -0.53 -33.56 -40.45
C ASP A 126 -0.87 -34.73 -39.51
N ASP A 127 -1.69 -35.64 -40.03
CA ASP A 127 -1.69 -37.11 -39.85
C ASP A 127 -1.19 -37.72 -38.52
N ASP A 128 -2.11 -38.34 -37.77
CA ASP A 128 -2.32 -39.81 -37.73
C ASP A 128 -3.06 -40.25 -36.45
N ASP A 129 -4.24 -40.89 -36.56
CA ASP A 129 -4.34 -42.36 -36.69
C ASP A 129 -5.82 -42.84 -36.67
N ALA A 130 -6.03 -44.08 -37.12
CA ALA A 130 -7.24 -44.61 -37.74
C ALA A 130 -8.45 -44.95 -36.84
N MET A 131 -9.65 -44.68 -37.40
CA MET A 131 -10.84 -45.57 -37.49
C MET A 131 -11.34 -46.40 -36.28
N SER A 132 -12.64 -46.25 -35.97
CA SER A 132 -13.61 -47.34 -36.31
C SER A 132 -15.12 -47.03 -36.09
N LYS A 133 -15.90 -47.33 -37.15
CA LYS A 133 -17.27 -47.93 -37.17
C LYS A 133 -18.48 -47.18 -36.55
N SER A 134 -19.16 -46.45 -37.44
CA SER A 134 -20.55 -46.68 -37.95
C SER A 134 -21.79 -46.82 -37.00
N PRO A 135 -22.99 -46.35 -37.44
CA PRO A 135 -24.17 -46.16 -36.59
C PRO A 135 -25.26 -47.25 -36.73
N SER A 136 -26.28 -47.20 -35.86
CA SER A 136 -27.55 -47.93 -36.04
C SER A 136 -28.78 -46.99 -36.00
N VAL A 137 -29.81 -47.35 -36.77
CA VAL A 137 -31.01 -46.56 -37.11
C VAL A 137 -32.27 -47.24 -36.55
N ARG A 138 -33.43 -46.56 -36.59
CA ARG A 138 -34.82 -46.99 -36.29
C ARG A 138 -35.27 -46.83 -34.83
N ASN A 139 -36.53 -46.52 -34.48
CA ASN A 139 -37.80 -46.32 -35.23
C ASN A 139 -38.74 -45.38 -34.37
N GLN A 140 -39.95 -44.91 -34.72
CA GLN A 140 -40.88 -45.18 -35.84
C GLN A 140 -41.88 -44.00 -36.11
N GLU A 141 -42.77 -44.23 -37.09
CA GLU A 141 -44.11 -43.70 -37.45
C GLU A 141 -45.08 -43.13 -36.38
N SER A 142 -46.31 -42.65 -36.69
CA SER A 142 -46.88 -41.75 -37.73
C SER A 142 -48.44 -41.74 -37.60
N SER A 143 -49.12 -40.60 -37.84
CA SER A 143 -50.51 -40.57 -38.37
C SER A 143 -50.94 -39.15 -38.77
N PHE A 144 -51.88 -39.06 -39.72
CA PHE A 144 -52.51 -37.82 -40.22
C PHE A 144 -53.75 -37.43 -39.37
N ASP A 145 -54.20 -36.18 -39.51
CA ASP A 145 -55.58 -35.85 -39.91
C ASP A 145 -55.70 -34.39 -40.38
N GLU A 146 -56.53 -34.16 -41.41
CA GLU A 146 -56.93 -32.83 -41.89
C GLU A 146 -58.21 -32.37 -41.19
N ASP A 147 -58.23 -31.15 -40.62
CA ASP A 147 -59.44 -30.32 -40.73
C ASP A 147 -59.13 -28.80 -40.65
N GLY A 148 -59.81 -28.04 -41.51
CA GLY A 148 -59.47 -26.66 -41.82
C GLY A 148 -60.10 -25.62 -40.90
N ARG A 149 -59.37 -25.16 -39.87
CA ARG A 149 -59.68 -23.89 -39.19
C ARG A 149 -58.43 -23.02 -38.97
N LYS A 150 -58.41 -21.84 -39.62
CA LYS A 150 -57.38 -20.80 -39.45
C LYS A 150 -57.19 -20.45 -37.97
N ARG A 151 -56.10 -20.94 -37.37
CA ARG A 151 -55.53 -20.37 -36.13
C ARG A 151 -54.39 -19.42 -36.49
N ARG A 152 -54.28 -18.36 -35.68
CA ARG A 152 -53.43 -17.19 -35.92
C ARG A 152 -52.02 -17.46 -35.39
N ASP A 153 -51.13 -17.91 -36.27
CA ASP A 153 -49.76 -18.23 -35.87
C ASP A 153 -48.97 -16.99 -35.44
N LYS A 154 -48.25 -17.13 -34.32
CA LYS A 154 -47.51 -16.04 -33.68
C LYS A 154 -46.03 -16.22 -34.03
N SER A 155 -45.64 -15.70 -35.19
CA SER A 155 -44.31 -15.93 -35.78
C SER A 155 -43.16 -15.58 -34.83
N THR A 156 -42.23 -16.53 -34.67
CA THR A 156 -41.00 -16.41 -33.90
C THR A 156 -39.99 -15.50 -34.61
N GLY A 157 -40.17 -14.18 -34.49
CA GLY A 157 -39.35 -13.14 -35.14
C GLY A 157 -38.23 -12.52 -34.28
N THR A 158 -37.70 -13.22 -33.27
CA THR A 158 -36.89 -12.58 -32.20
C THR A 158 -35.39 -12.90 -32.21
N THR A 159 -34.92 -13.88 -32.97
CA THR A 159 -33.51 -14.32 -32.98
C THR A 159 -32.61 -13.46 -33.88
N SER A 160 -33.04 -13.15 -35.11
CA SER A 160 -32.22 -12.39 -36.08
C SER A 160 -31.86 -10.97 -35.60
N SER A 161 -32.83 -10.23 -35.01
CA SER A 161 -32.58 -8.89 -34.45
C SER A 161 -31.58 -8.88 -33.29
N ARG A 162 -31.54 -9.97 -32.50
CA ARG A 162 -30.64 -10.11 -31.35
C ARG A 162 -29.20 -10.39 -31.80
N SER A 163 -29.03 -11.20 -32.84
CA SER A 163 -27.72 -11.47 -33.46
C SER A 163 -27.12 -10.20 -34.07
N ALA A 164 -27.89 -9.47 -34.90
CA ALA A 164 -27.44 -8.22 -35.52
C ALA A 164 -27.08 -7.12 -34.49
N LYS A 165 -27.79 -7.04 -33.36
CA LYS A 165 -27.44 -6.15 -32.25
C LYS A 165 -26.16 -6.58 -31.54
N LYS A 166 -25.93 -7.89 -31.37
CA LYS A 166 -24.71 -8.43 -30.75
C LYS A 166 -23.47 -8.19 -31.63
N ALA A 167 -23.60 -8.33 -32.95
CA ALA A 167 -22.53 -8.05 -33.91
C ALA A 167 -22.19 -6.55 -34.02
N LYS A 168 -23.20 -5.66 -34.02
CA LYS A 168 -22.95 -4.21 -33.97
C LYS A 168 -22.31 -3.77 -32.64
N PHE A 169 -22.61 -4.47 -31.55
CA PHE A 169 -22.01 -4.25 -30.25
C PHE A 169 -20.55 -4.75 -30.19
N SER A 170 -20.20 -5.87 -30.84
CA SER A 170 -18.81 -6.35 -30.89
C SER A 170 -17.92 -5.50 -31.80
N LEU A 171 -18.45 -4.97 -32.91
CA LEU A 171 -17.71 -4.07 -33.81
C LEU A 171 -17.25 -2.79 -33.09
N ALA A 172 -18.18 -2.07 -32.47
CA ALA A 172 -17.89 -0.84 -31.72
C ALA A 172 -16.99 -1.07 -30.49
N LEU A 173 -17.09 -2.26 -29.87
CA LEU A 173 -16.22 -2.67 -28.77
C LEU A 173 -14.78 -2.90 -29.24
N ALA A 174 -14.59 -3.55 -30.39
CA ALA A 174 -13.27 -3.77 -30.98
C ALA A 174 -12.60 -2.44 -31.33
N GLU A 175 -13.28 -1.56 -32.07
CA GLU A 175 -12.77 -0.22 -32.44
C GLU A 175 -12.36 0.61 -31.22
N THR A 176 -13.17 0.57 -30.15
CA THR A 176 -12.86 1.29 -28.90
C THR A 176 -11.59 0.76 -28.23
N LEU A 177 -11.35 -0.56 -28.28
CA LEU A 177 -10.16 -1.20 -27.71
C LEU A 177 -8.89 -0.94 -28.53
N THR A 178 -8.97 -0.93 -29.87
CA THR A 178 -7.83 -0.55 -30.72
C THR A 178 -7.42 0.89 -30.47
N VAL A 179 -8.37 1.83 -30.45
CA VAL A 179 -8.11 3.25 -30.17
C VAL A 179 -7.50 3.47 -28.78
N TYR A 180 -7.93 2.69 -27.78
CA TYR A 180 -7.34 2.77 -26.43
C TYR A 180 -5.89 2.30 -26.41
N ASN A 181 -5.58 1.18 -27.06
CA ASN A 181 -4.22 0.63 -27.16
C ASN A 181 -3.29 1.50 -28.02
N GLU A 182 -3.78 2.10 -29.10
CA GLU A 182 -3.01 3.07 -29.91
C GLU A 182 -2.71 4.36 -29.15
N THR A 183 -3.68 4.86 -28.37
CA THR A 183 -3.48 6.03 -27.50
C THR A 183 -2.48 5.74 -26.38
N ALA A 184 -2.48 4.52 -25.83
CA ALA A 184 -1.48 4.09 -24.85
C ALA A 184 -0.07 4.01 -25.45
N LYS A 185 0.09 3.40 -26.64
CA LYS A 185 1.38 3.37 -27.36
C LYS A 185 1.92 4.76 -27.64
N ARG A 186 1.09 5.66 -28.21
CA ARG A 186 1.50 7.06 -28.47
C ARG A 186 1.93 7.80 -27.20
N LYS A 187 1.37 7.51 -26.04
CA LYS A 187 1.80 8.11 -24.76
C LYS A 187 3.17 7.59 -24.31
N ILE A 188 3.49 6.33 -24.58
CA ILE A 188 4.81 5.75 -24.34
C ILE A 188 5.83 6.37 -25.32
N ASP A 189 5.51 6.38 -26.61
CA ASP A 189 6.38 6.99 -27.64
C ASP A 189 6.67 8.47 -27.33
N LEU A 190 5.66 9.24 -26.88
CA LEU A 190 5.83 10.65 -26.49
C LEU A 190 6.67 10.81 -25.20
N TYR A 191 6.58 9.87 -24.26
CA TYR A 191 7.37 9.88 -23.03
C TYR A 191 8.84 9.54 -23.31
N GLU A 192 9.11 8.53 -24.14
CA GLU A 192 10.47 8.15 -24.58
C GLU A 192 11.14 9.27 -25.38
N ASN A 193 10.41 9.88 -26.32
CA ASN A 193 10.91 11.05 -27.06
C ASN A 193 11.14 12.27 -26.14
N SER A 194 10.26 12.53 -25.17
CA SER A 194 10.45 13.60 -24.18
C SER A 194 11.70 13.35 -23.34
N MET A 195 11.91 12.12 -22.86
CA MET A 195 13.06 11.76 -22.04
C MET A 195 14.38 11.85 -22.82
N THR A 196 14.36 11.49 -24.11
CA THR A 196 15.50 11.66 -25.03
C THR A 196 15.81 13.13 -25.26
N LEU A 197 14.79 13.98 -25.46
CA LEU A 197 14.95 15.42 -25.64
C LEU A 197 15.52 16.09 -24.38
N THR A 198 15.06 15.70 -23.18
CA THR A 198 15.62 16.18 -21.91
C THR A 198 17.08 15.74 -21.72
N LYS A 199 17.45 14.52 -22.13
CA LYS A 199 18.84 14.04 -22.08
C LYS A 199 19.77 14.92 -22.93
N HIS A 200 19.35 15.29 -24.15
CA HIS A 200 20.13 16.18 -25.01
C HIS A 200 20.28 17.58 -24.39
N HIS A 201 19.20 18.18 -23.88
CA HIS A 201 19.26 19.51 -23.25
C HIS A 201 20.21 19.56 -22.04
N LEU A 202 20.20 18.53 -21.19
CA LEU A 202 21.11 18.44 -20.04
C LEU A 202 22.57 18.24 -20.47
N LEU A 203 22.82 17.50 -21.56
CA LEU A 203 24.16 17.34 -22.11
C LEU A 203 24.68 18.67 -22.69
N ASP A 204 23.85 19.41 -23.42
CA ASP A 204 24.18 20.73 -23.96
C ASP A 204 24.53 21.72 -22.83
N GLU A 205 23.74 21.77 -21.75
CA GLU A 205 24.05 22.57 -20.54
C GLU A 205 25.39 22.19 -19.90
N CYS A 206 25.70 20.89 -19.78
CA CYS A 206 26.98 20.42 -19.23
C CYS A 206 28.17 20.74 -20.13
N ILE A 207 27.99 20.69 -21.46
CA ILE A 207 29.02 21.09 -22.44
C ILE A 207 29.23 22.61 -22.41
N GLU A 208 28.18 23.42 -22.30
CA GLU A 208 28.29 24.87 -22.18
C GLU A 208 28.99 25.28 -20.87
N ALA A 209 28.72 24.58 -19.76
CA ALA A 209 29.44 24.76 -18.50
C ALA A 209 30.94 24.39 -18.60
N LEU A 210 31.30 23.30 -19.29
CA LEU A 210 32.70 22.94 -19.54
C LEU A 210 33.45 23.99 -20.37
N ASN A 211 32.79 24.57 -21.39
CA ASN A 211 33.39 25.59 -22.27
C ASN A 211 33.72 26.90 -21.54
N GLN A 212 33.16 27.14 -20.34
CA GLN A 212 33.44 28.33 -19.54
C GLN A 212 34.66 28.16 -18.60
N ILE A 213 35.33 27.00 -18.61
CA ILE A 213 36.47 26.73 -17.72
C ILE A 213 37.79 26.87 -18.50
N ASP A 214 38.49 27.98 -18.25
CA ASP A 214 39.81 28.24 -18.84
C ASP A 214 40.87 27.20 -18.42
N GLY A 215 41.68 26.77 -19.39
CA GLY A 215 42.87 25.95 -19.14
C GLY A 215 42.66 24.42 -19.07
N ILE A 216 41.45 23.90 -19.35
CA ILE A 216 41.23 22.45 -19.51
C ILE A 216 42.01 21.94 -20.73
N SER A 217 42.78 20.86 -20.57
CA SER A 217 43.43 20.19 -21.71
C SER A 217 42.42 19.37 -22.51
N GLY A 218 42.59 19.32 -23.84
CA GLY A 218 41.64 18.63 -24.74
C GLY A 218 41.39 17.15 -24.39
N GLU A 219 42.35 16.46 -23.79
CA GLU A 219 42.19 15.07 -23.32
C GLU A 219 41.27 14.97 -22.10
N VAL A 220 41.37 15.92 -21.15
CA VAL A 220 40.49 16.00 -19.98
C VAL A 220 39.09 16.45 -20.40
N TYR A 221 38.99 17.38 -21.35
CA TYR A 221 37.72 17.83 -21.92
C TYR A 221 36.96 16.68 -22.62
N ALA A 222 37.65 15.89 -23.46
CA ALA A 222 37.05 14.73 -24.13
C ALA A 222 36.57 13.67 -23.11
N LYS A 223 37.39 13.34 -22.11
CA LYS A 223 37.02 12.40 -21.03
C LYS A 223 35.86 12.91 -20.15
N ALA A 224 35.73 14.23 -19.98
CA ALA A 224 34.60 14.81 -19.26
C ALA A 224 33.30 14.70 -20.06
N ILE A 225 33.31 14.94 -21.37
CA ILE A 225 32.15 14.74 -22.24
C ILE A 225 31.75 13.25 -22.29
N GLU A 226 32.70 12.35 -22.56
CA GLU A 226 32.44 10.89 -22.58
C GLU A 226 31.85 10.42 -21.22
N LYS A 227 32.33 10.99 -20.11
CA LYS A 227 31.76 10.71 -18.79
C LYS A 227 30.36 11.31 -18.61
N PHE A 228 30.08 12.54 -19.05
CA PHE A 228 28.73 13.11 -18.96
C PHE A 228 27.74 12.36 -19.85
N GLU A 229 28.13 11.96 -21.06
CA GLU A 229 27.34 11.09 -21.92
C GLU A 229 27.07 9.74 -21.25
N SER A 230 28.09 9.13 -20.62
CA SER A 230 27.96 7.86 -19.89
C SER A 230 27.05 7.97 -18.65
N GLU A 231 27.23 8.97 -17.80
CA GLU A 231 26.44 9.19 -16.58
C GLU A 231 24.99 9.60 -16.91
N LEU A 232 24.76 10.46 -17.92
CA LEU A 232 23.41 10.75 -18.41
C LEU A 232 22.77 9.54 -19.10
N THR A 233 23.57 8.69 -19.75
CA THR A 233 23.08 7.41 -20.28
C THR A 233 22.71 6.46 -19.14
N LEU A 234 23.51 6.34 -18.09
CA LEU A 234 23.23 5.56 -16.88
C LEU A 234 22.00 6.09 -16.13
N LEU A 235 21.79 7.40 -16.05
CA LEU A 235 20.55 7.98 -15.51
C LEU A 235 19.32 7.56 -16.33
N THR A 236 19.37 7.69 -17.66
CA THR A 236 18.28 7.22 -18.53
C THR A 236 18.11 5.70 -18.53
N LEU A 237 19.19 4.92 -18.41
CA LEU A 237 19.15 3.46 -18.31
C LEU A 237 18.63 3.01 -16.95
N SER A 238 18.93 3.69 -15.84
CA SER A 238 18.39 3.35 -14.52
C SER A 238 16.85 3.48 -14.46
N ALA A 239 16.26 4.31 -15.33
CA ALA A 239 14.82 4.40 -15.52
C ALA A 239 14.24 3.27 -16.40
N MET A 240 15.09 2.52 -17.11
CA MET A 240 14.70 1.44 -18.05
C MET A 240 15.13 0.04 -17.59
N ASP A 241 16.21 -0.10 -16.81
CA ASP A 241 16.84 -1.37 -16.36
C ASP A 241 16.12 -2.07 -15.19
N HIS A 242 14.79 -1.96 -15.14
CA HIS A 242 13.97 -2.85 -14.34
C HIS A 242 13.87 -4.28 -14.92
N HIS A 243 14.65 -4.62 -15.95
CA HIS A 243 14.61 -5.89 -16.70
C HIS A 243 15.99 -6.37 -17.23
N HIS A 244 16.89 -6.85 -16.35
CA HIS A 244 17.68 -8.10 -16.44
C HIS A 244 18.85 -8.10 -15.41
N GLN A 245 19.49 -9.26 -15.13
CA GLN A 245 20.25 -9.49 -13.89
C GLN A 245 21.52 -10.36 -14.08
N HIS A 246 22.54 -10.17 -13.21
CA HIS A 246 23.83 -10.90 -13.02
C HIS A 246 24.98 -10.59 -14.03
N CYS A 247 26.26 -10.36 -13.66
CA CYS A 247 27.13 -10.97 -12.63
C CYS A 247 28.46 -10.16 -12.37
N SER A 248 29.05 -10.30 -11.15
CA SER A 248 30.50 -10.30 -10.72
C SER A 248 31.63 -9.54 -11.50
N GLU A 249 32.70 -8.94 -10.95
CA GLU A 249 33.58 -9.20 -9.77
C GLU A 249 34.19 -7.89 -9.14
N SER A 250 35.09 -7.98 -8.14
CA SER A 250 35.89 -6.88 -7.52
C SER A 250 37.40 -7.06 -7.81
N PRO A 251 38.34 -6.08 -7.59
CA PRO A 251 38.81 -5.76 -6.22
C PRO A 251 39.51 -4.38 -5.94
N GLN A 252 39.86 -4.18 -4.65
CA GLN A 252 41.02 -3.44 -4.08
C GLN A 252 41.03 -1.91 -3.80
N THR A 253 40.81 -1.59 -2.52
CA THR A 253 41.67 -0.82 -1.56
C THR A 253 42.42 0.46 -1.98
N LEU A 254 42.28 1.53 -1.16
CA LEU A 254 43.39 2.33 -0.58
C LEU A 254 42.91 3.24 0.58
N SER A 255 43.85 3.64 1.47
CA SER A 255 43.60 4.30 2.77
C SER A 255 43.71 5.85 2.76
N PRO A 256 43.16 6.58 3.76
CA PRO A 256 43.15 8.05 3.77
C PRO A 256 44.30 8.71 4.59
N PRO A 257 44.66 9.98 4.28
CA PRO A 257 45.46 10.86 5.16
C PRO A 257 44.61 11.79 6.08
N PRO A 258 45.23 12.49 7.05
CA PRO A 258 44.58 13.02 8.28
C PRO A 258 44.27 14.55 8.25
N PRO A 259 43.69 15.16 9.32
CA PRO A 259 43.02 16.47 9.25
C PRO A 259 43.90 17.67 9.66
N SER A 260 43.40 18.88 9.40
CA SER A 260 43.94 20.15 9.91
C SER A 260 42.86 21.05 10.53
N SER A 261 43.15 21.52 11.74
CA SER A 261 42.60 22.73 12.40
C SER A 261 42.93 24.01 11.59
N THR A 262 42.48 25.25 11.87
CA THR A 262 41.94 25.99 13.05
C THR A 262 40.82 26.96 12.54
N ASP A 263 40.03 27.72 13.30
CA ASP A 263 40.38 28.82 14.22
C ASP A 263 39.13 29.43 14.91
N ASP A 264 39.37 30.11 16.04
CA ASP A 264 38.37 30.85 16.81
C ASP A 264 37.98 32.20 16.18
N THR A 265 36.77 32.69 16.48
CA THR A 265 36.54 34.14 16.56
C THR A 265 35.57 34.49 17.68
N THR A 266 36.10 35.17 18.69
CA THR A 266 35.37 35.65 19.87
C THR A 266 34.44 36.79 19.53
N THR A 267 33.18 36.75 20.01
CA THR A 267 32.27 37.91 19.98
C THR A 267 31.63 38.16 21.34
N THR A 268 31.67 39.42 21.78
CA THR A 268 31.28 39.87 23.12
C THR A 268 29.76 39.89 23.31
N ILE A 269 29.25 39.25 24.37
CA ILE A 269 27.81 39.17 24.68
C ILE A 269 27.43 40.25 25.70
N THR A 270 26.44 41.09 25.37
CA THR A 270 25.69 41.92 26.32
C THR A 270 24.37 41.25 26.69
N THR A 271 24.16 41.01 27.99
CA THR A 271 22.98 40.30 28.51
C THR A 271 21.76 41.21 28.69
N PRO A 272 20.55 40.83 28.20
CA PRO A 272 19.33 41.60 28.42
C PRO A 272 18.69 41.31 29.79
N THR A 273 18.00 42.31 30.35
CA THR A 273 17.27 42.25 31.63
C THR A 273 15.75 42.28 31.44
N CYS A 274 15.02 41.70 32.40
CA CYS A 274 13.56 41.58 32.35
C CYS A 274 12.85 42.93 32.53
N CYS A 275 12.03 43.34 31.56
CA CYS A 275 11.30 44.62 31.56
C CYS A 275 10.17 44.77 32.61
N LYS A 276 9.90 43.75 33.45
CA LYS A 276 8.97 43.84 34.59
C LYS A 276 9.62 43.85 35.98
N CYS A 277 10.88 43.40 36.12
CA CYS A 277 11.53 43.30 37.43
C CYS A 277 13.05 43.57 37.44
N GLY A 278 13.67 43.87 36.29
CA GLY A 278 15.08 44.25 36.19
C GLY A 278 16.11 43.12 36.34
N ALA A 279 15.69 41.89 36.68
CA ALA A 279 16.59 40.75 36.83
C ALA A 279 17.22 40.31 35.49
N THR A 280 18.47 39.84 35.55
CA THR A 280 19.21 39.26 34.41
C THR A 280 18.72 37.86 34.07
N ALA A 281 18.53 37.56 32.78
CA ALA A 281 18.09 36.26 32.31
C ALA A 281 19.30 35.34 31.97
N ALA A 282 19.20 34.05 32.31
CA ALA A 282 20.27 33.07 32.11
C ALA A 282 20.28 32.40 30.72
N PHE A 283 19.45 32.85 29.78
CA PHE A 283 19.31 32.24 28.45
C PHE A 283 19.11 33.31 27.37
N ASN A 284 19.69 33.08 26.19
CA ASN A 284 19.57 33.98 25.03
C ASN A 284 18.14 33.99 24.47
N ALA A 285 17.71 35.15 23.96
CA ALA A 285 16.42 35.29 23.31
C ALA A 285 16.42 34.65 21.90
N PRO A 286 15.30 34.04 21.45
CA PRO A 286 15.16 33.58 20.07
C PRO A 286 15.11 34.76 19.09
N PRO A 287 15.48 34.56 17.81
CA PRO A 287 15.49 35.62 16.81
C PRO A 287 14.08 36.18 16.54
N PRO A 288 13.97 37.46 16.11
CA PRO A 288 12.68 38.08 15.82
C PRO A 288 11.99 37.42 14.63
N TRP A 289 10.65 37.40 14.68
CA TRP A 289 9.81 36.71 13.72
C TRP A 289 9.79 37.47 12.39
N SER A 290 10.31 36.87 11.32
CA SER A 290 10.02 37.28 9.94
C SER A 290 8.64 36.78 9.52
N GLU A 291 8.02 37.49 8.57
CA GLU A 291 6.61 37.31 8.19
C GLU A 291 6.33 35.93 7.59
N ILE A 292 5.71 35.05 8.38
CA ILE A 292 5.03 33.84 7.88
C ILE A 292 3.62 33.84 8.45
N SER A 293 2.62 33.87 7.57
CA SER A 293 1.21 33.89 7.96
C SER A 293 0.82 32.62 8.75
N PRO A 294 -0.11 32.71 9.73
CA PRO A 294 -0.55 31.56 10.49
C PRO A 294 -1.24 30.52 9.58
N PRO A 295 -1.15 29.22 9.89
CA PRO A 295 -1.82 28.18 9.11
C PRO A 295 -3.35 28.37 9.16
N ASN A 296 -3.96 28.53 7.99
CA ASN A 296 -5.41 28.72 7.85
C ASN A 296 -6.19 27.53 8.44
N TYR A 297 -6.93 27.78 9.51
CA TYR A 297 -7.96 26.87 10.02
C TYR A 297 -9.05 26.68 8.94
N ARG A 298 -9.13 25.49 8.36
CA ARG A 298 -10.16 25.14 7.36
C ARG A 298 -11.38 24.47 8.02
N PRO A 299 -12.62 24.93 7.76
CA PRO A 299 -13.83 24.28 8.27
C PRO A 299 -14.04 22.85 7.76
N ILE A 300 -14.73 22.05 8.58
CA ILE A 300 -15.08 20.66 8.30
C ILE A 300 -16.19 20.59 7.23
N ARG A 301 -15.81 20.46 5.95
CA ARG A 301 -16.48 19.73 4.84
C ARG A 301 -15.96 20.20 3.47
N ALA A 302 -15.11 19.38 2.85
CA ALA A 302 -14.79 19.45 1.43
C ALA A 302 -14.47 18.02 0.92
N PRO A 303 -14.79 17.65 -0.32
CA PRO A 303 -14.47 16.33 -0.86
C PRO A 303 -12.96 16.17 -1.07
N ALA A 304 -12.49 14.91 -1.04
CA ALA A 304 -11.07 14.60 -1.19
C ALA A 304 -10.53 15.02 -2.57
N ILE A 305 -9.55 15.93 -2.56
CA ILE A 305 -8.71 16.22 -3.72
C ILE A 305 -7.67 15.10 -3.80
N ASN A 306 -7.50 14.50 -4.97
CA ASN A 306 -6.39 13.57 -5.23
C ASN A 306 -5.05 14.30 -5.03
N LEU A 307 -4.38 14.05 -3.91
CA LEU A 307 -2.99 14.44 -3.71
C LEU A 307 -2.07 13.53 -4.55
N PRO A 308 -0.88 14.02 -4.97
CA PRO A 308 0.14 13.15 -5.53
C PRO A 308 0.51 12.03 -4.52
N PRO A 309 0.98 10.86 -4.99
CA PRO A 309 1.31 9.74 -4.12
C PRO A 309 2.31 10.18 -3.05
N ASN A 310 1.98 9.88 -1.79
CA ASN A 310 2.76 10.34 -0.65
C ASN A 310 4.18 9.77 -0.71
N GLN A 311 5.18 10.51 -0.22
CA GLN A 311 6.60 10.09 -0.32
C GLN A 311 6.83 8.69 0.26
N SER A 312 6.07 8.31 1.31
CA SER A 312 6.13 6.96 1.87
C SER A 312 5.51 5.87 0.98
N GLN A 313 4.45 6.15 0.22
CA GLN A 313 3.88 5.19 -0.73
C GLN A 313 4.88 4.84 -1.85
N GLN A 314 5.60 5.85 -2.37
CA GLN A 314 6.68 5.63 -3.32
C GLN A 314 7.80 4.78 -2.70
N ALA A 315 8.24 5.11 -1.48
CA ALA A 315 9.25 4.34 -0.74
C ALA A 315 8.82 2.88 -0.50
N ILE A 316 7.54 2.63 -0.15
CA ILE A 316 6.98 1.26 0.02
C ILE A 316 7.03 0.48 -1.29
N ILE A 317 6.64 1.09 -2.41
CA ILE A 317 6.64 0.42 -3.72
C ILE A 317 8.06 -0.01 -4.11
N LEU A 318 9.02 0.91 -3.99
CA LEU A 318 10.44 0.69 -4.33
C LEU A 318 11.19 -0.22 -3.35
N THR A 319 10.78 -0.27 -2.08
CA THR A 319 11.40 -1.14 -1.06
C THR A 319 11.32 -2.61 -1.48
N PRO A 320 12.44 -3.36 -1.55
CA PRO A 320 12.40 -4.79 -1.85
C PRO A 320 11.66 -5.56 -0.75
N VAL A 321 10.98 -6.66 -1.09
CA VAL A 321 10.31 -7.50 -0.08
C VAL A 321 11.38 -8.07 0.86
N PRO A 322 11.32 -7.80 2.18
CA PRO A 322 12.26 -8.38 3.14
C PRO A 322 12.23 -9.92 3.09
N GLN A 323 13.40 -10.54 3.24
CA GLN A 323 13.57 -12.01 3.17
C GLN A 323 13.82 -12.58 4.56
N ALA A 324 13.40 -13.83 4.79
CA ALA A 324 13.69 -14.55 6.02
C ALA A 324 15.20 -14.67 6.27
N GLN A 325 15.61 -14.57 7.53
CA GLN A 325 16.99 -14.85 7.94
C GLN A 325 17.00 -15.73 9.17
N ARG A 326 17.93 -16.69 9.18
CA ARG A 326 18.26 -17.48 10.36
C ARG A 326 18.84 -16.58 11.44
N VAL A 327 18.37 -16.76 12.67
CA VAL A 327 18.86 -16.03 13.85
C VAL A 327 20.15 -16.71 14.34
N PRO A 328 21.29 -16.01 14.48
CA PRO A 328 22.52 -16.60 15.00
C PRO A 328 22.45 -16.73 16.52
N ILE A 329 22.86 -17.88 17.05
CA ILE A 329 22.91 -18.08 18.50
C ILE A 329 24.15 -17.36 19.06
N GLU A 330 23.97 -16.52 20.09
CA GLU A 330 25.07 -15.89 20.82
C GLU A 330 25.78 -16.94 21.69
N THR A 331 27.11 -16.94 21.68
CA THR A 331 27.93 -17.93 22.40
C THR A 331 28.65 -17.31 23.59
N PRO A 332 28.95 -18.07 24.66
CA PRO A 332 29.80 -17.61 25.76
C PRO A 332 31.19 -17.12 25.29
N PRO A 333 31.86 -16.20 26.01
CA PRO A 333 31.40 -15.56 27.23
C PRO A 333 30.35 -14.47 26.98
N PHE A 334 29.22 -14.54 27.69
CA PHE A 334 28.15 -13.55 27.56
C PHE A 334 28.55 -12.21 28.20
N GLN A 335 28.18 -11.11 27.55
CA GLN A 335 28.41 -9.74 28.01
C GLN A 335 27.09 -8.97 28.03
N PHE A 336 26.08 -9.52 28.72
CA PHE A 336 24.75 -8.92 28.83
C PHE A 336 24.83 -7.53 29.46
N GLN A 337 24.08 -6.58 28.92
CA GLN A 337 24.07 -5.20 29.37
C GLN A 337 22.65 -4.65 29.42
N THR A 338 22.37 -3.69 30.32
CA THR A 338 21.10 -2.96 30.29
C THR A 338 20.96 -2.24 28.94
N PRO A 339 19.93 -2.54 28.14
CA PRO A 339 19.77 -1.96 26.81
C PRO A 339 19.40 -0.48 26.89
N SER A 340 19.80 0.27 25.86
CA SER A 340 19.75 1.73 25.85
C SER A 340 19.16 2.26 24.54
N LYS A 341 18.44 3.38 24.59
CA LYS A 341 17.94 4.06 23.39
C LYS A 341 19.10 4.68 22.61
N ARG A 342 19.08 4.53 21.28
CA ARG A 342 20.15 5.02 20.39
C ARG A 342 19.65 5.84 19.21
N ILE A 343 18.43 5.57 18.73
CA ILE A 343 17.85 6.27 17.57
C ILE A 343 17.34 7.65 18.00
N GLN A 344 17.88 8.71 17.38
CA GLN A 344 17.44 10.10 17.56
C GLN A 344 17.13 10.81 16.23
N SER A 345 17.65 10.27 15.12
CA SER A 345 17.58 10.86 13.79
C SER A 345 17.27 9.82 12.69
N PRO A 346 16.92 10.25 11.47
CA PRO A 346 16.81 9.34 10.32
C PRO A 346 18.12 8.65 9.93
N GLU A 347 19.27 9.24 10.27
CA GLU A 347 20.59 8.64 10.02
C GLU A 347 20.84 7.44 10.94
N ASP A 348 20.44 7.56 12.21
CA ASP A 348 20.49 6.45 13.17
C ASP A 348 19.66 5.25 12.69
N ILE A 349 18.50 5.50 12.08
CA ILE A 349 17.68 4.46 11.44
C ILE A 349 18.40 3.81 10.26
N ARG A 350 19.02 4.59 9.37
CA ARG A 350 19.80 4.04 8.24
C ARG A 350 20.92 3.13 8.74
N ARG A 351 21.72 3.61 9.69
CA ARG A 351 22.76 2.82 10.38
C ARG A 351 22.19 1.50 10.91
N PHE A 352 21.08 1.54 11.65
CA PHE A 352 20.48 0.32 12.20
C PHE A 352 20.03 -0.64 11.09
N HIS A 353 19.38 -0.16 10.04
CA HIS A 353 18.89 -0.98 8.92
C HIS A 353 20.00 -1.53 8.03
N GLU A 354 21.16 -0.88 8.00
CA GLU A 354 22.36 -1.38 7.33
C GLU A 354 23.17 -2.35 8.21
N SER A 355 23.05 -2.25 9.53
CA SER A 355 23.68 -3.17 10.48
C SER A 355 23.23 -4.62 10.32
N PHE A 356 24.04 -5.55 10.82
CA PHE A 356 23.66 -6.96 10.94
C PHE A 356 22.39 -7.12 11.80
N SER A 357 22.32 -6.43 12.95
CA SER A 357 21.20 -6.54 13.89
C SER A 357 19.86 -6.17 13.27
N GLY A 358 19.79 -5.06 12.52
CA GLY A 358 18.54 -4.61 11.90
C GLY A 358 18.09 -5.51 10.76
N LYS A 359 19.02 -5.95 9.90
CA LYS A 359 18.75 -6.92 8.83
C LYS A 359 18.23 -8.25 9.40
N ASN A 360 18.87 -8.77 10.44
CA ASN A 360 18.51 -10.05 11.03
C ASN A 360 17.22 -9.98 11.87
N PHE A 361 16.98 -8.87 12.58
CA PHE A 361 15.70 -8.64 13.26
C PHE A 361 14.51 -8.60 12.29
N LEU A 362 14.62 -7.85 11.18
CA LEU A 362 13.57 -7.85 10.16
C LEU A 362 13.44 -9.23 9.48
N GLY A 363 14.56 -9.92 9.24
CA GLY A 363 14.55 -11.30 8.72
C GLY A 363 13.89 -12.31 9.65
N PHE A 364 13.98 -12.13 10.97
CA PHE A 364 13.25 -12.91 11.97
C PHE A 364 11.74 -12.69 11.89
N ILE A 365 11.26 -11.43 11.72
CA ILE A 365 9.83 -11.14 11.49
C ILE A 365 9.32 -11.87 10.23
N VAL A 366 10.11 -11.90 9.15
CA VAL A 366 9.75 -12.63 7.92
C VAL A 366 9.72 -14.14 8.18
N ALA A 367 10.71 -14.70 8.91
CA ALA A 367 10.73 -16.12 9.25
C ALA A 367 9.52 -16.55 10.11
N LEU A 368 9.11 -15.73 11.09
CA LEU A 368 7.86 -15.92 11.85
C LEU A 368 6.62 -15.83 10.94
N SER A 369 6.60 -14.90 9.98
CA SER A 369 5.52 -14.82 8.99
C SER A 369 5.45 -16.07 8.11
N GLU A 370 6.59 -16.62 7.68
CA GLU A 370 6.64 -17.80 6.81
C GLU A 370 6.26 -19.10 7.54
N SER A 371 6.60 -19.25 8.83
CA SER A 371 6.29 -20.45 9.64
C SER A 371 4.79 -20.76 9.76
N VAL A 372 3.93 -19.75 9.59
CA VAL A 372 2.46 -19.84 9.65
C VAL A 372 1.78 -19.79 8.29
N ARG A 373 2.53 -19.84 7.18
CA ARG A 373 1.96 -19.75 5.83
C ARG A 373 0.89 -20.82 5.60
N GLY A 374 -0.34 -20.39 5.32
CA GLY A 374 -1.48 -21.28 5.05
C GLY A 374 -2.06 -22.01 6.27
N ARG A 375 -1.67 -21.65 7.50
CA ARG A 375 -2.06 -22.35 8.73
C ARG A 375 -2.99 -21.57 9.63
N LYS A 376 -3.90 -22.26 10.30
CA LYS A 376 -4.86 -21.71 11.25
C LYS A 376 -4.28 -21.57 12.65
N ILE A 377 -4.97 -20.80 13.50
CA ILE A 377 -4.72 -20.76 14.93
C ILE A 377 -5.02 -22.13 15.57
N SER A 378 -6.09 -22.84 15.17
CA SER A 378 -6.42 -24.16 15.74
C SER A 378 -5.53 -25.31 15.29
N ASP A 379 -4.69 -25.14 14.25
CA ASP A 379 -3.83 -26.21 13.75
C ASP A 379 -2.83 -26.67 14.85
N PRO A 380 -2.48 -27.97 14.92
CA PRO A 380 -1.41 -28.46 15.78
C PRO A 380 -0.07 -27.77 15.43
N VAL A 381 0.72 -27.43 16.45
CA VAL A 381 2.10 -26.95 16.27
C VAL A 381 3.03 -28.09 15.84
N HIS A 382 4.07 -27.80 15.06
CA HIS A 382 5.02 -28.84 14.61
C HIS A 382 5.89 -29.37 15.76
N HIS A 383 6.31 -28.47 16.66
CA HIS A 383 7.07 -28.81 17.84
C HIS A 383 6.34 -28.27 19.09
N GLN A 384 6.09 -29.13 20.08
CA GLN A 384 5.64 -28.69 21.40
C GLN A 384 6.87 -28.50 22.28
N SER A 385 7.05 -27.27 22.76
CA SER A 385 8.30 -26.82 23.36
C SER A 385 8.03 -26.22 24.74
N PRO A 386 8.67 -26.73 25.83
CA PRO A 386 8.36 -26.31 27.19
C PRO A 386 8.50 -24.81 27.44
N ILE A 387 9.41 -24.13 26.73
CA ILE A 387 9.53 -22.67 26.80
C ILE A 387 8.30 -21.98 26.19
N THR A 388 7.77 -22.47 25.07
CA THR A 388 6.59 -21.85 24.45
C THR A 388 5.34 -21.98 25.32
N ASP A 389 5.14 -23.14 25.95
CA ASP A 389 4.09 -23.37 26.95
C ASP A 389 4.30 -22.48 28.19
N SER A 390 5.55 -22.31 28.65
CA SER A 390 5.89 -21.43 29.77
C SER A 390 5.59 -19.95 29.47
N ILE A 391 5.91 -19.47 28.26
CA ILE A 391 5.63 -18.10 27.83
C ILE A 391 4.12 -17.88 27.69
N VAL A 392 3.37 -18.86 27.17
CA VAL A 392 1.89 -18.82 27.15
C VAL A 392 1.34 -18.69 28.58
N SER A 393 1.83 -19.49 29.53
CA SER A 393 1.42 -19.41 30.95
C SER A 393 1.76 -18.07 31.61
N ILE A 394 2.89 -17.45 31.24
CA ILE A 394 3.24 -16.08 31.67
C ILE A 394 2.23 -15.07 31.12
N LEU A 395 1.90 -15.14 29.82
CA LEU A 395 0.89 -14.24 29.23
C LEU A 395 -0.50 -14.44 29.82
N GLU A 396 -0.88 -15.67 30.18
CA GLU A 396 -2.11 -15.97 30.92
C GLU A 396 -2.10 -15.37 32.33
N THR A 397 -0.96 -15.45 33.04
CA THR A 397 -0.76 -14.77 34.33
C THR A 397 -0.97 -13.26 34.18
N LEU A 398 -0.41 -12.63 33.14
CA LEU A 398 -0.59 -11.20 32.86
C LEU A 398 -2.04 -10.83 32.52
N ILE A 399 -2.77 -11.71 31.81
CA ILE A 399 -4.20 -11.55 31.51
C ILE A 399 -5.03 -11.59 32.79
N GLN A 400 -4.71 -12.51 33.71
CA GLN A 400 -5.40 -12.65 35.00
C GLN A 400 -5.19 -11.42 35.90
N TRP A 401 -4.00 -10.80 35.88
CA TRP A 401 -3.76 -9.56 36.62
C TRP A 401 -4.63 -8.37 36.16
N VAL A 402 -5.18 -8.40 34.94
CA VAL A 402 -6.15 -7.38 34.49
C VAL A 402 -7.51 -7.56 35.17
N ASP A 403 -7.89 -8.78 35.56
CA ASP A 403 -9.12 -9.01 36.33
C ASP A 403 -8.93 -8.67 37.82
N GLU A 404 -7.73 -8.90 38.34
CA GLU A 404 -7.34 -8.57 39.72
C GLU A 404 -7.18 -7.06 39.96
N ILE A 405 -7.00 -6.26 38.89
CA ILE A 405 -6.76 -4.80 38.94
C ILE A 405 -7.87 -4.09 38.15
N PRO A 406 -9.10 -3.97 38.70
CA PRO A 406 -10.21 -3.38 37.97
C PRO A 406 -9.99 -1.88 37.67
N PRO A 407 -10.61 -1.35 36.59
CA PRO A 407 -10.52 0.06 36.25
C PRO A 407 -11.19 0.92 37.32
N THR A 408 -10.51 1.98 37.75
CA THR A 408 -11.06 2.94 38.72
C THR A 408 -12.16 3.79 38.10
N GLN A 409 -13.20 4.12 38.88
CA GLN A 409 -14.24 5.04 38.43
C GLN A 409 -13.66 6.46 38.28
N MET A 410 -13.67 6.99 37.05
CA MET A 410 -13.13 8.29 36.72
C MET A 410 -14.10 9.09 35.84
N LYS A 411 -14.11 10.42 36.00
CA LYS A 411 -14.91 11.34 35.16
C LYS A 411 -14.25 11.66 33.82
N SER A 412 -12.98 11.30 33.66
CA SER A 412 -12.18 11.56 32.47
C SER A 412 -12.43 10.48 31.41
N ARG A 413 -12.37 10.87 30.13
CA ARG A 413 -12.47 9.98 28.98
C ARG A 413 -11.13 9.39 28.50
N TYR A 414 -10.03 9.83 29.11
CA TYR A 414 -8.66 9.42 28.80
C TYR A 414 -8.29 8.13 29.53
N GLY A 415 -7.12 7.56 29.24
CA GLY A 415 -6.68 6.26 29.76
C GLY A 415 -6.78 6.11 31.29
N ASN A 416 -7.19 4.91 31.74
CA ASN A 416 -7.49 4.60 33.12
C ASN A 416 -6.22 4.41 33.96
N VAL A 417 -6.14 5.12 35.08
CA VAL A 417 -4.96 5.12 35.96
C VAL A 417 -4.67 3.77 36.60
N SER A 418 -5.64 2.83 36.68
CA SER A 418 -5.40 1.45 37.12
C SER A 418 -4.37 0.71 36.26
N TYR A 419 -4.18 1.12 35.00
CA TYR A 419 -3.12 0.57 34.14
C TYR A 419 -1.72 0.75 34.75
N ARG A 420 -1.49 1.84 35.50
CA ARG A 420 -0.20 2.09 36.16
C ARG A 420 0.09 1.04 37.22
N VAL A 421 -0.92 0.62 37.99
CA VAL A 421 -0.81 -0.45 39.00
C VAL A 421 -0.52 -1.79 38.34
N TRP A 422 -1.15 -2.08 37.19
CA TRP A 422 -0.85 -3.29 36.41
C TRP A 422 0.59 -3.28 35.85
N GLN A 423 1.06 -2.13 35.35
CA GLN A 423 2.40 -1.99 34.78
C GLN A 423 3.50 -1.96 35.86
N GLU A 424 3.23 -1.39 37.03
CA GLU A 424 4.09 -1.46 38.22
C GLU A 424 4.29 -2.91 38.67
N ARG A 425 3.19 -3.66 38.86
CA ARG A 425 3.23 -5.10 39.18
C ARG A 425 3.98 -5.91 38.12
N LEU A 426 3.83 -5.58 36.84
CA LEU A 426 4.60 -6.19 35.75
C LEU A 426 6.11 -5.96 35.93
N VAL A 427 6.54 -4.73 36.20
CA VAL A 427 7.96 -4.40 36.40
C VAL A 427 8.52 -5.15 37.62
N GLU A 428 7.84 -5.10 38.76
CA GLU A 428 8.23 -5.79 40.01
C GLU A 428 8.41 -7.31 39.85
N ASN A 429 7.62 -7.93 38.98
CA ASN A 429 7.58 -9.39 38.83
C ASN A 429 8.32 -9.89 37.58
N SER A 430 8.71 -9.01 36.66
CA SER A 430 9.25 -9.37 35.34
C SER A 430 10.48 -10.28 35.37
N GLU A 431 11.43 -10.05 36.27
CA GLU A 431 12.59 -10.93 36.45
C GLU A 431 12.14 -12.35 36.87
N ASN A 432 11.29 -12.46 37.90
CA ASN A 432 10.72 -13.73 38.36
C ASN A 432 9.89 -14.44 37.28
N LEU A 433 9.30 -13.72 36.32
CA LEU A 433 8.63 -14.32 35.16
C LEU A 433 9.65 -14.93 34.20
N MET A 434 10.76 -14.24 33.88
CA MET A 434 11.81 -14.78 33.00
C MET A 434 12.49 -16.02 33.61
N LEU A 435 12.76 -15.98 34.91
CA LEU A 435 13.39 -17.08 35.66
C LEU A 435 12.57 -18.39 35.70
N ARG A 436 11.31 -18.39 35.21
CA ARG A 436 10.49 -19.62 35.05
C ARG A 436 10.97 -20.52 33.92
N PHE A 437 11.62 -19.97 32.90
CA PHE A 437 12.06 -20.71 31.71
C PHE A 437 13.55 -20.55 31.38
N LEU A 438 14.25 -19.58 31.98
CA LEU A 438 15.69 -19.42 31.79
C LEU A 438 16.49 -20.57 32.47
N PRO A 439 17.42 -21.22 31.76
CA PRO A 439 18.39 -22.12 32.38
C PRO A 439 19.42 -21.33 33.20
N ASP A 440 20.12 -22.02 34.10
CA ASP A 440 20.98 -21.39 35.11
C ASP A 440 22.14 -20.55 34.54
N ASP A 441 22.70 -20.96 33.40
CA ASP A 441 23.76 -20.27 32.67
C ASP A 441 23.29 -18.98 31.97
N LEU A 442 21.99 -18.85 31.71
CA LEU A 442 21.37 -17.69 31.08
C LEU A 442 20.59 -16.79 32.05
N ARG A 443 20.56 -17.07 33.36
CA ARG A 443 19.91 -16.21 34.36
C ARG A 443 20.43 -14.77 34.34
N SER A 444 21.72 -14.56 34.03
CA SER A 444 22.32 -13.24 33.92
C SER A 444 21.78 -12.40 32.73
N SER A 445 21.09 -13.03 31.76
CA SER A 445 20.46 -12.33 30.64
C SER A 445 19.25 -11.48 31.04
N THR A 446 18.71 -11.66 32.26
CA THR A 446 17.57 -10.88 32.78
C THR A 446 17.83 -9.37 32.72
N VAL A 447 19.06 -8.93 33.01
CA VAL A 447 19.49 -7.51 32.92
C VAL A 447 19.21 -6.89 31.55
N GLU A 448 19.16 -7.72 30.51
CA GLU A 448 18.96 -7.31 29.12
C GLU A 448 17.56 -7.64 28.59
N ILE A 449 17.05 -8.85 28.81
CA ILE A 449 15.76 -9.27 28.23
C ILE A 449 14.54 -8.68 28.95
N VAL A 450 14.65 -8.38 30.25
CA VAL A 450 13.53 -7.82 31.04
C VAL A 450 13.09 -6.45 30.51
N PRO A 451 13.98 -5.48 30.22
CA PRO A 451 13.60 -4.21 29.62
C PRO A 451 12.76 -4.35 28.33
N TYR A 452 13.16 -5.21 27.38
CA TYR A 452 12.38 -5.47 26.17
C TYR A 452 10.96 -5.98 26.50
N PHE A 453 10.86 -6.94 27.43
CA PHE A 453 9.57 -7.47 27.89
C PHE A 453 8.70 -6.39 28.55
N THR A 454 9.26 -5.58 29.46
CA THR A 454 8.49 -4.56 30.17
C THR A 454 7.98 -3.42 29.29
N ASP A 455 8.73 -3.04 28.24
CA ASP A 455 8.33 -2.00 27.27
C ASP A 455 7.52 -2.58 26.09
N SER A 456 7.09 -3.85 26.17
CA SER A 456 6.28 -4.54 25.15
C SER A 456 4.77 -4.26 25.23
N PHE A 457 4.31 -3.61 26.31
CA PHE A 457 2.89 -3.62 26.71
C PHE A 457 2.26 -2.23 26.89
N GLY A 458 2.94 -1.17 26.44
CA GLY A 458 2.50 0.23 26.52
C GLY A 458 3.27 1.06 27.54
N ASN A 459 2.98 2.38 27.59
CA ASN A 459 3.67 3.31 28.48
C ASN A 459 2.79 3.71 29.68
N SER A 460 3.22 3.43 30.91
CA SER A 460 2.45 3.73 32.13
C SER A 460 2.22 5.23 32.38
N SER A 461 3.17 6.09 32.03
CA SER A 461 3.02 7.54 32.19
C SER A 461 1.95 8.11 31.24
N ARG A 462 2.01 7.76 29.95
CA ARG A 462 1.07 8.24 28.92
C ARG A 462 -0.25 7.46 28.88
N ILE A 463 -0.27 6.23 29.39
CA ILE A 463 -1.39 5.29 29.32
C ILE A 463 -1.76 5.02 27.85
N ASP A 464 -0.73 4.77 27.03
CA ASP A 464 -0.85 4.54 25.59
C ASP A 464 -0.14 3.23 25.16
N TYR A 465 -0.51 2.72 23.99
CA TYR A 465 0.09 1.54 23.36
C TYR A 465 0.10 1.73 21.83
N GLY A 466 1.05 1.12 21.13
CA GLY A 466 1.14 1.21 19.68
C GLY A 466 2.25 0.33 19.11
N THR A 467 2.52 0.49 17.81
CA THR A 467 3.40 -0.40 17.04
C THR A 467 4.84 -0.47 17.58
N GLY A 468 5.37 0.58 18.20
CA GLY A 468 6.69 0.52 18.85
C GLY A 468 6.75 -0.46 20.03
N HIS A 469 5.68 -0.57 20.81
CA HIS A 469 5.56 -1.55 21.90
C HIS A 469 5.39 -2.98 21.34
N GLU A 470 4.63 -3.14 20.25
CA GLU A 470 4.54 -4.39 19.50
C GLU A 470 5.92 -4.84 18.94
N THR A 471 6.69 -3.90 18.41
CA THR A 471 8.06 -4.13 17.93
C THR A 471 9.01 -4.53 19.07
N ASN A 472 8.86 -3.97 20.28
CA ASN A 472 9.59 -4.42 21.47
C ASN A 472 9.23 -5.86 21.88
N PHE A 473 7.96 -6.29 21.74
CA PHE A 473 7.58 -7.69 22.00
C PHE A 473 8.26 -8.64 21.02
N ALA A 474 8.30 -8.27 19.74
CA ALA A 474 9.04 -9.04 18.75
C ALA A 474 10.56 -9.00 18.97
N ALA A 475 11.11 -7.89 19.49
CA ALA A 475 12.52 -7.78 19.89
C ALA A 475 12.86 -8.69 21.07
N TRP A 476 11.97 -8.81 22.06
CA TRP A 476 12.10 -9.76 23.15
C TRP A 476 12.11 -11.21 22.64
N LEU A 477 11.19 -11.58 21.75
CA LEU A 477 11.17 -12.90 21.11
C LEU A 477 12.46 -13.15 20.29
N TYR A 478 12.96 -12.15 19.58
CA TYR A 478 14.24 -12.21 18.86
C TYR A 478 15.42 -12.41 19.82
N CYS A 479 15.45 -11.73 20.97
CA CYS A 479 16.46 -11.95 22.01
C CYS A 479 16.43 -13.39 22.54
N LEU A 480 15.25 -13.98 22.76
CA LEU A 480 15.15 -15.39 23.15
C LEU A 480 15.65 -16.34 22.04
N ALA A 481 15.42 -16.00 20.76
CA ALA A 481 15.98 -16.77 19.64
C ALA A 481 17.52 -16.62 19.53
N ARG A 482 18.05 -15.42 19.78
CA ARG A 482 19.50 -15.15 19.89
C ARG A 482 20.16 -15.90 21.04
N LEU A 483 19.43 -16.16 22.13
CA LEU A 483 19.88 -17.01 23.23
C LEU A 483 19.77 -18.52 22.94
N GLY A 484 19.27 -18.92 21.76
CA GLY A 484 19.04 -20.33 21.41
C GLY A 484 17.89 -20.99 22.18
N LEU A 485 17.12 -20.21 22.93
CA LEU A 485 16.00 -20.67 23.75
C LEU A 485 14.75 -20.94 22.90
N ILE A 486 14.49 -20.07 21.92
CA ILE A 486 13.50 -20.28 20.85
C ILE A 486 14.26 -20.62 19.58
N LYS A 487 13.82 -21.65 18.86
CA LYS A 487 14.43 -22.13 17.62
C LYS A 487 13.46 -22.02 16.45
N GLU A 488 13.94 -22.25 15.24
CA GLU A 488 13.12 -22.23 14.02
C GLU A 488 11.98 -23.27 14.05
N GLU A 489 12.16 -24.39 14.76
CA GLU A 489 11.14 -25.41 15.03
C GLU A 489 9.98 -24.91 15.93
N ASP A 490 10.20 -23.85 16.71
CA ASP A 490 9.18 -23.21 17.57
C ASP A 490 8.42 -22.07 16.87
N TYR A 491 8.90 -21.57 15.72
CA TYR A 491 8.44 -20.30 15.15
C TYR A 491 6.96 -20.27 14.81
N ASP A 492 6.34 -21.42 14.56
CA ASP A 492 4.89 -21.47 14.40
C ASP A 492 4.17 -21.29 15.74
N SER A 493 4.56 -22.01 16.78
CA SER A 493 4.06 -21.86 18.15
C SER A 493 4.24 -20.43 18.67
N VAL A 494 5.36 -19.78 18.35
CA VAL A 494 5.61 -18.37 18.64
C VAL A 494 4.50 -17.47 18.07
N VAL A 495 3.97 -17.77 16.88
CA VAL A 495 2.90 -16.97 16.28
C VAL A 495 1.51 -17.47 16.69
N ILE A 496 1.18 -18.76 16.47
CA ILE A 496 -0.17 -19.32 16.70
C ILE A 496 -0.49 -19.68 18.16
N ARG A 497 0.46 -19.53 19.10
CA ARG A 497 0.23 -19.65 20.54
C ARG A 497 0.64 -18.38 21.27
N ILE A 498 1.92 -18.02 21.26
CA ILE A 498 2.45 -16.88 22.03
C ILE A 498 1.87 -15.55 21.52
N PHE A 499 1.99 -15.26 20.22
CA PHE A 499 1.52 -13.98 19.67
C PHE A 499 -0.03 -13.87 19.70
N VAL A 500 -0.76 -14.98 19.55
CA VAL A 500 -2.21 -15.02 19.79
C VAL A 500 -2.57 -14.64 21.23
N LYS A 501 -1.84 -15.15 22.24
CA LYS A 501 -2.05 -14.78 23.65
C LYS A 501 -1.62 -13.35 23.96
N TYR A 502 -0.56 -12.86 23.32
CA TYR A 502 -0.16 -11.45 23.38
C TYR A 502 -1.27 -10.54 22.87
N MET A 503 -1.84 -10.84 21.69
CA MET A 503 -2.97 -10.09 21.14
C MET A 503 -4.21 -10.12 22.05
N ALA A 504 -4.48 -11.24 22.71
CA ALA A 504 -5.57 -11.33 23.70
C ALA A 504 -5.33 -10.42 24.92
N LEU A 505 -4.09 -10.38 25.45
CA LEU A 505 -3.69 -9.47 26.51
C LEU A 505 -3.80 -8.00 26.08
N MET A 506 -3.28 -7.63 24.90
CA MET A 506 -3.30 -6.25 24.41
C MET A 506 -4.72 -5.73 24.21
N ARG A 507 -5.61 -6.51 23.59
CA ARG A 507 -7.03 -6.15 23.47
C ARG A 507 -7.71 -5.98 24.82
N LYS A 508 -7.34 -6.79 25.82
CA LYS A 508 -7.87 -6.67 27.19
C LYS A 508 -7.38 -5.38 27.86
N LEU A 509 -6.09 -5.07 27.81
CA LEU A 509 -5.55 -3.81 28.35
C LEU A 509 -6.17 -2.59 27.66
N GLN A 510 -6.20 -2.57 26.33
CA GLN A 510 -6.78 -1.49 25.51
C GLN A 510 -8.25 -1.23 25.88
N THR A 511 -9.06 -2.27 26.10
CA THR A 511 -10.49 -2.12 26.37
C THR A 511 -10.84 -1.94 27.85
N VAL A 512 -10.10 -2.55 28.79
CA VAL A 512 -10.34 -2.41 30.23
C VAL A 512 -9.80 -1.08 30.75
N TYR A 513 -8.63 -0.65 30.28
CA TYR A 513 -7.99 0.58 30.71
C TYR A 513 -8.08 1.74 29.70
N CYS A 514 -8.78 1.58 28.58
CA CYS A 514 -8.93 2.63 27.56
C CYS A 514 -7.59 3.24 27.12
N LEU A 515 -6.57 2.40 26.84
CA LEU A 515 -5.25 2.87 26.44
C LEU A 515 -5.33 3.73 25.18
N GLU A 516 -4.59 4.82 25.10
CA GLU A 516 -4.60 5.69 23.92
C GLU A 516 -3.74 5.10 22.77
N PRO A 517 -4.09 5.34 21.49
CA PRO A 517 -3.28 4.99 20.32
C PRO A 517 -1.95 5.77 20.24
N ALA A 518 -0.84 5.14 20.64
CA ALA A 518 0.49 5.74 20.62
C ALA A 518 1.01 5.89 19.19
N GLY A 519 1.36 7.12 18.79
CA GLY A 519 1.94 7.40 17.47
C GLY A 519 0.97 7.19 16.29
N SER A 520 -0.34 7.13 16.54
CA SER A 520 -1.31 6.86 15.48
C SER A 520 -1.31 7.91 14.37
N HIS A 521 -1.40 7.47 13.11
CA HIS A 521 -1.64 8.32 11.94
C HIS A 521 -3.13 8.68 11.78
N GLY A 522 -3.93 8.53 12.85
CA GLY A 522 -5.39 8.55 12.81
C GLY A 522 -5.94 7.57 11.78
N VAL A 523 -6.90 8.03 10.99
CA VAL A 523 -7.61 7.25 9.95
C VAL A 523 -6.67 6.78 8.82
N TRP A 524 -5.47 7.34 8.69
CA TRP A 524 -4.46 6.95 7.68
C TRP A 524 -3.49 5.86 8.16
N GLY A 525 -3.58 5.43 9.42
CA GLY A 525 -2.86 4.26 9.92
C GLY A 525 -3.45 2.95 9.41
N LEU A 526 -2.67 1.87 9.43
CA LEU A 526 -3.19 0.52 9.16
C LEU A 526 -4.21 0.11 10.23
N ASP A 527 -3.92 0.43 11.48
CA ASP A 527 -4.69 0.14 12.68
C ASP A 527 -4.34 1.23 13.72
N ASP A 528 -5.12 1.32 14.80
CA ASP A 528 -4.82 2.28 15.87
C ASP A 528 -3.61 1.83 16.71
N TYR A 529 -3.38 0.50 16.81
CA TYR A 529 -2.44 -0.09 17.77
C TYR A 529 -1.44 -1.09 17.14
N HIS A 530 -1.85 -1.83 16.12
CA HIS A 530 -1.20 -3.09 15.72
C HIS A 530 -0.77 -3.17 14.25
N PHE A 531 0.35 -3.82 13.97
CA PHE A 531 0.84 -4.07 12.61
C PHE A 531 1.15 -5.55 12.36
N LEU A 532 1.96 -6.19 13.22
CA LEU A 532 2.37 -7.58 13.10
C LEU A 532 1.24 -8.62 12.94
N PRO A 533 0.07 -8.54 13.61
CA PRO A 533 -1.01 -9.52 13.37
C PRO A 533 -1.56 -9.48 11.94
N TYR A 534 -1.45 -8.35 11.23
CA TYR A 534 -1.83 -8.27 9.81
C TYR A 534 -0.77 -8.93 8.92
N ILE A 535 0.52 -8.82 9.25
CA ILE A 535 1.59 -9.57 8.56
C ILE A 535 1.38 -11.07 8.75
N PHE A 536 1.35 -11.55 9.99
CA PHE A 536 1.21 -12.97 10.30
C PHE A 536 -0.11 -13.54 9.77
N GLY A 537 -1.23 -12.84 10.02
CA GLY A 537 -2.55 -13.25 9.58
C GLY A 537 -2.76 -13.24 8.06
N SER A 538 -2.09 -12.35 7.32
CA SER A 538 -2.11 -12.42 5.85
C SER A 538 -1.32 -13.62 5.34
N SER A 539 -0.24 -14.02 6.01
CA SER A 539 0.51 -15.25 5.70
C SER A 539 -0.33 -16.52 5.95
N GLN A 540 -1.06 -16.58 7.07
CA GLN A 540 -2.01 -17.66 7.36
C GLN A 540 -3.05 -17.88 6.24
N LEU A 541 -3.38 -16.82 5.49
CA LEU A 541 -4.38 -16.83 4.41
C LEU A 541 -3.76 -16.98 3.00
N ILE A 542 -2.43 -17.05 2.87
CA ILE A 542 -1.77 -17.34 1.58
C ILE A 542 -2.28 -18.67 1.02
N ASN A 543 -2.55 -18.67 -0.29
CA ASN A 543 -3.13 -19.80 -1.03
C ASN A 543 -4.48 -20.32 -0.52
N HIS A 544 -5.14 -19.63 0.43
CA HIS A 544 -6.44 -20.04 0.93
C HIS A 544 -7.48 -20.11 -0.21
N LYS A 545 -8.15 -21.26 -0.33
CA LYS A 545 -8.97 -21.64 -1.49
C LYS A 545 -10.10 -20.65 -1.77
N TYR A 546 -10.85 -20.29 -0.72
CA TYR A 546 -12.09 -19.50 -0.82
C TYR A 546 -11.93 -18.04 -0.39
N MET A 547 -11.54 -17.79 0.88
CA MET A 547 -11.30 -16.44 1.40
C MET A 547 -10.19 -15.71 0.64
N LYS A 548 -10.46 -14.48 0.20
CA LYS A 548 -9.53 -13.55 -0.48
C LYS A 548 -9.47 -12.23 0.31
N PRO A 549 -8.59 -11.26 0.03
CA PRO A 549 -8.52 -9.99 0.78
C PRO A 549 -9.88 -9.28 0.92
N LYS A 550 -10.67 -9.18 -0.16
CA LYS A 550 -12.04 -8.65 -0.14
C LYS A 550 -13.05 -9.39 0.77
N SER A 551 -12.72 -10.60 1.26
CA SER A 551 -13.59 -11.36 2.16
C SER A 551 -13.75 -10.72 3.54
N ILE A 552 -12.92 -9.74 3.91
CA ILE A 552 -13.06 -8.97 5.15
C ILE A 552 -14.38 -8.16 5.22
N HIS A 553 -15.04 -7.98 4.07
CA HIS A 553 -16.34 -7.30 3.96
C HIS A 553 -17.55 -8.22 4.11
N ASN A 554 -17.34 -9.52 4.24
CA ASN A 554 -18.40 -10.49 4.49
C ASN A 554 -18.47 -10.78 6.00
N GLU A 555 -19.56 -10.36 6.63
CA GLU A 555 -19.75 -10.53 8.08
C GLU A 555 -19.83 -12.01 8.48
N ASP A 556 -20.47 -12.88 7.69
CA ASP A 556 -20.52 -14.33 7.96
C ASP A 556 -19.10 -14.93 8.04
N ILE A 557 -18.18 -14.48 7.17
CA ILE A 557 -16.78 -14.92 7.19
C ILE A 557 -16.07 -14.42 8.45
N LEU A 558 -16.32 -13.18 8.88
CA LEU A 558 -15.74 -12.66 10.12
C LEU A 558 -16.29 -13.39 11.35
N GLU A 559 -17.60 -13.59 11.45
CA GLU A 559 -18.23 -14.29 12.57
C GLU A 559 -17.72 -15.74 12.68
N ASN A 560 -17.66 -16.46 11.56
CA ASN A 560 -17.30 -17.89 11.55
C ASN A 560 -15.79 -18.18 11.54
N PHE A 561 -14.92 -17.25 11.12
CA PHE A 561 -13.47 -17.53 10.95
C PHE A 561 -12.52 -16.52 11.63
N SER A 562 -13.00 -15.47 12.29
CA SER A 562 -12.13 -14.52 13.02
C SER A 562 -11.35 -15.13 14.20
N HIS A 563 -11.78 -16.27 14.73
CA HIS A 563 -11.05 -17.01 15.76
C HIS A 563 -9.90 -17.87 15.20
N GLU A 564 -9.88 -18.14 13.89
CA GLU A 564 -8.91 -19.02 13.22
C GLU A 564 -7.74 -18.27 12.55
N TYR A 565 -7.90 -16.97 12.28
CA TYR A 565 -6.95 -16.16 11.50
C TYR A 565 -6.73 -14.80 12.15
N LEU A 566 -5.46 -14.45 12.45
CA LEU A 566 -5.10 -13.19 13.10
C LEU A 566 -5.62 -11.94 12.35
N TYR A 567 -5.55 -11.95 11.01
CA TYR A 567 -6.03 -10.84 10.18
C TYR A 567 -7.53 -10.62 10.36
N LEU A 568 -8.33 -11.69 10.22
CA LEU A 568 -9.78 -11.62 10.37
C LEU A 568 -10.17 -11.27 11.81
N SER A 569 -9.41 -11.74 12.80
CA SER A 569 -9.54 -11.36 14.20
C SER A 569 -9.39 -9.85 14.41
N CYS A 570 -8.41 -9.23 13.74
CA CYS A 570 -8.20 -7.78 13.82
C CYS A 570 -9.32 -7.00 13.12
N ILE A 571 -9.75 -7.40 11.93
CA ILE A 571 -10.90 -6.76 11.25
C ILE A 571 -12.16 -6.84 12.11
N ALA A 572 -12.48 -8.00 12.69
CA ALA A 572 -13.64 -8.18 13.55
C ALA A 572 -13.56 -7.29 14.81
N PHE A 573 -12.36 -7.11 15.39
CA PHE A 573 -12.15 -6.19 16.50
C PHE A 573 -12.34 -4.72 16.08
N VAL A 574 -11.74 -4.30 14.96
CA VAL A 574 -11.88 -2.94 14.41
C VAL A 574 -13.34 -2.59 14.15
N LYS A 575 -14.09 -3.46 13.45
CA LYS A 575 -15.54 -3.27 13.21
C LYS A 575 -16.38 -3.25 14.50
N LYS A 576 -15.96 -3.98 15.53
CA LYS A 576 -16.62 -3.97 16.85
C LYS A 576 -16.42 -2.64 17.59
N VAL A 577 -15.21 -2.09 17.60
CA VAL A 577 -14.87 -0.88 18.40
C VAL A 577 -15.16 0.42 17.65
N LYS A 578 -14.87 0.50 16.35
CA LYS A 578 -15.19 1.67 15.52
C LYS A 578 -16.67 1.66 15.10
N LYS A 579 -17.17 2.80 14.63
CA LYS A 579 -18.56 3.02 14.19
C LYS A 579 -18.57 3.79 12.88
N GLY A 580 -19.57 3.53 12.05
CA GLY A 580 -19.65 4.04 10.67
C GLY A 580 -19.18 3.01 9.64
N PRO A 581 -19.16 3.37 8.35
CA PRO A 581 -18.63 2.53 7.27
C PRO A 581 -17.15 2.21 7.46
N PHE A 582 -16.76 0.98 7.13
CA PHE A 582 -15.38 0.51 7.31
C PHE A 582 -14.36 1.34 6.49
N SER A 583 -14.73 1.71 5.27
CA SER A 583 -13.95 2.57 4.38
C SER A 583 -13.76 4.00 4.90
N GLU A 584 -14.62 4.49 5.80
CA GLU A 584 -14.48 5.84 6.37
C GLU A 584 -13.55 5.87 7.59
N HIS A 585 -13.55 4.83 8.42
CA HIS A 585 -12.77 4.78 9.66
C HIS A 585 -11.47 3.96 9.59
N SER A 586 -11.31 3.18 8.51
CA SER A 586 -10.17 2.29 8.22
C SER A 586 -9.89 2.18 6.70
N PRO A 587 -9.78 3.29 5.94
CA PRO A 587 -9.61 3.28 4.48
C PRO A 587 -8.41 2.44 4.02
N LEU A 588 -7.27 2.50 4.72
CA LEU A 588 -6.09 1.73 4.31
C LEU A 588 -6.32 0.21 4.35
N LEU A 589 -7.09 -0.31 5.31
CA LEU A 589 -7.49 -1.72 5.33
C LEU A 589 -8.54 -2.04 4.26
N ASP A 590 -9.40 -1.07 3.93
CA ASP A 590 -10.39 -1.17 2.85
C ASP A 590 -9.70 -1.27 1.48
N ASP A 591 -8.74 -0.39 1.20
CA ASP A 591 -7.90 -0.38 0.00
C ASP A 591 -7.10 -1.69 -0.14
N ILE A 592 -6.48 -2.16 0.95
CA ILE A 592 -5.75 -3.44 0.99
C ILE A 592 -6.68 -4.62 0.66
N SER A 593 -7.98 -4.53 0.96
CA SER A 593 -8.96 -5.57 0.58
C SER A 593 -9.14 -5.71 -0.94
N GLY A 594 -8.83 -4.65 -1.70
CA GLY A 594 -8.84 -4.65 -3.17
C GLY A 594 -7.66 -5.40 -3.80
N VAL A 595 -6.60 -5.71 -3.03
CA VAL A 595 -5.43 -6.46 -3.51
C VAL A 595 -5.85 -7.89 -3.91
N PRO A 596 -5.43 -8.41 -5.08
CA PRO A 596 -6.04 -9.62 -5.66
C PRO A 596 -5.78 -10.92 -4.90
N ASN A 597 -4.73 -10.99 -4.07
CA ASN A 597 -4.41 -12.19 -3.29
C ASN A 597 -3.58 -11.89 -2.03
N TRP A 598 -3.68 -12.79 -1.05
CA TRP A 598 -3.02 -12.68 0.24
C TRP A 598 -1.49 -12.69 0.18
N ASN A 599 -0.87 -13.30 -0.85
CA ASN A 599 0.58 -13.25 -1.01
C ASN A 599 1.06 -11.82 -1.31
N LYS A 600 0.38 -11.11 -2.22
CA LYS A 600 0.63 -9.69 -2.47
C LYS A 600 0.33 -8.81 -1.25
N VAL A 601 -0.72 -9.12 -0.47
CA VAL A 601 -1.01 -8.42 0.80
C VAL A 601 0.14 -8.60 1.79
N ASN A 602 0.59 -9.84 2.04
CA ASN A 602 1.68 -10.13 2.97
C ASN A 602 3.01 -9.47 2.54
N SER A 603 3.39 -9.58 1.26
CA SER A 603 4.57 -8.88 0.73
C SER A 603 4.47 -7.36 0.83
N GLY A 604 3.29 -6.78 0.60
CA GLY A 604 3.03 -5.36 0.77
C GLY A 604 3.16 -4.93 2.24
N LEU A 605 2.55 -5.68 3.17
CA LEU A 605 2.62 -5.41 4.60
C LEU A 605 4.04 -5.54 5.16
N LEU A 606 4.85 -6.49 4.68
CA LEU A 606 6.27 -6.57 5.08
C LEU A 606 7.08 -5.33 4.64
N LYS A 607 6.85 -4.81 3.42
CA LYS A 607 7.44 -3.54 2.96
C LYS A 607 6.93 -2.35 3.79
N MET A 608 5.61 -2.29 4.03
CA MET A 608 4.99 -1.24 4.84
C MET A 608 5.46 -1.26 6.29
N TYR A 609 5.67 -2.42 6.91
CA TYR A 609 6.20 -2.51 8.27
C TYR A 609 7.62 -1.91 8.36
N LYS A 610 8.46 -2.19 7.36
CA LYS A 610 9.78 -1.54 7.26
C LYS A 610 9.63 -0.02 7.18
N VAL A 611 8.86 0.51 6.23
CA VAL A 611 8.79 1.97 5.98
C VAL A 611 7.97 2.75 7.03
N GLU A 612 6.83 2.21 7.46
CA GLU A 612 5.86 2.90 8.33
C GLU A 612 6.01 2.56 9.82
N VAL A 613 6.84 1.58 10.20
CA VAL A 613 7.20 1.31 11.60
C VAL A 613 8.70 1.47 11.80
N LEU A 614 9.52 0.66 11.15
CA LEU A 614 10.97 0.60 11.42
C LEU A 614 11.74 1.84 10.89
N GLU A 615 11.26 2.52 9.84
CA GLU A 615 11.89 3.74 9.31
C GLU A 615 11.34 5.04 9.93
N LYS A 616 10.45 4.95 10.93
CA LYS A 616 9.88 6.12 11.61
C LYS A 616 10.61 6.42 12.92
N VAL A 617 11.38 7.50 12.92
CA VAL A 617 12.05 8.03 14.14
C VAL A 617 11.08 8.18 15.33
N PRO A 618 9.85 8.74 15.19
CA PRO A 618 8.94 8.86 16.32
C PRO A 618 8.56 7.54 17.01
N ILE A 619 8.63 6.42 16.27
CA ILE A 619 8.37 5.08 16.77
C ILE A 619 9.68 4.47 17.30
N MET A 620 10.69 4.38 16.44
CA MET A 620 11.94 3.66 16.73
C MET A 620 12.89 4.37 17.71
N GLN A 621 12.68 5.66 18.01
CA GLN A 621 13.38 6.33 19.14
C GLN A 621 13.13 5.65 20.49
N HIS A 622 12.05 4.87 20.60
CA HIS A 622 11.74 4.09 21.81
C HIS A 622 12.44 2.73 21.85
N PHE A 623 12.91 2.22 20.71
CA PHE A 623 13.59 0.93 20.61
C PHE A 623 14.96 0.97 21.31
N ILE A 624 15.31 -0.13 21.99
CA ILE A 624 16.47 -0.22 22.88
C ILE A 624 17.50 -1.25 22.39
N PHE A 625 18.77 -0.97 22.65
CA PHE A 625 19.92 -1.71 22.10
C PHE A 625 20.83 -2.23 23.22
N GLY A 626 21.09 -3.53 23.21
CA GLY A 626 21.87 -4.28 24.19
C GLY A 626 23.06 -5.02 23.55
N SER A 627 23.48 -6.13 24.16
CA SER A 627 24.47 -7.06 23.60
C SER A 627 23.85 -8.04 22.59
N LEU A 628 22.58 -8.41 22.74
CA LEU A 628 21.84 -9.25 21.81
C LEU A 628 21.43 -8.44 20.58
N ILE A 629 20.87 -7.24 20.76
CA ILE A 629 20.59 -6.31 19.64
C ILE A 629 21.64 -5.19 19.62
N LYS A 630 22.77 -5.46 18.94
CA LYS A 630 23.95 -4.57 18.86
C LYS A 630 23.67 -3.35 17.95
N TRP A 631 24.25 -2.20 18.29
CA TRP A 631 24.05 -0.87 17.65
C TRP A 631 25.09 -0.49 16.58
#